data_AF-A0A6B2TCA6-F1
#
_entry.id   AF-A0A6B2TCA6-F1
#
_cell.length_a   1.000
_cell.length_b   1.000
_cell.length_c   1.000
_cell.angle_alpha   90.00
_cell.angle_beta   90.00
_cell.angle_gamma   90.00
#
_symmetry.space_group_name_H-M   'P 1'
#
loop_
_entity.id
_entity.type
_entity.pdbx_description
1 polymer ?
#
loop_
_entity_poly.entity_id
_entity_poly.type
_entity_poly.pdbx_seq_one_letter_code
_entity_poly.pdbx_strand_id
1 'polypeptide(L)'
;MSTAAAEGPNALSDIGDALAEAGAASLTGERAQLAEGLLRAALTKWEDPQARPQLLGAFGAVFADDQGAARMRDFMSRQIFQQLAASLDEPPKDFDEVAEALGVPPMNINAAQAQVWGVAVLRYVVKLEPIASASVDEVVALVSPTIQRYLVG
;
A
#
# COMPACT_ATOMS: atom_id res chain seq x y z
N MET A 1 -0.60 35.27 -0.70
CA MET A 1 -0.73 34.51 0.56
C MET A 1 -1.10 33.09 0.18
N SER A 2 -0.10 32.22 0.11
CA SER A 2 -0.27 30.79 -0.23
C SER A 2 -0.54 30.05 1.08
N THR A 3 -1.77 29.59 1.27
CA THR A 3 -2.10 28.69 2.38
C THR A 3 -1.49 27.34 2.09
N ALA A 4 -0.30 27.12 2.66
CA ALA A 4 0.18 25.78 2.98
C ALA A 4 -0.88 25.13 3.88
N ALA A 5 -1.74 24.30 3.29
CA ALA A 5 -2.61 23.43 4.06
C ALA A 5 -1.69 22.46 4.80
N ALA A 6 -1.64 22.60 6.11
CA ALA A 6 -0.89 21.75 7.01
C ALA A 6 -1.29 20.28 6.77
N GLU A 7 -0.29 19.45 6.45
CA GLU A 7 -0.42 17.99 6.44
C GLU A 7 -0.64 17.53 7.88
N GLY A 8 -1.91 17.36 8.27
CA GLY A 8 -2.27 16.57 9.45
C GLY A 8 -1.87 15.09 9.26
N PRO A 9 -2.01 14.24 10.30
CA PRO A 9 -1.67 12.81 10.22
C PRO A 9 -2.36 12.23 8.99
N ASN A 10 -1.53 11.86 8.01
CA ASN A 10 -1.99 11.67 6.65
C ASN A 10 -2.40 10.19 6.51
N ALA A 11 -3.62 9.91 6.08
CA ALA A 11 -4.11 8.53 5.98
C ALA A 11 -3.26 7.64 5.05
N LEU A 12 -2.46 8.21 4.15
CA LEU A 12 -1.47 7.45 3.35
C LEU A 12 -0.31 6.98 4.22
N SER A 13 0.18 7.80 5.16
CA SER A 13 1.20 7.47 6.15
C SER A 13 0.72 6.33 7.01
N ASP A 14 -0.53 6.39 7.51
CA ASP A 14 -1.10 5.32 8.31
C ASP A 14 -1.22 3.99 7.53
N ILE A 15 -1.50 4.06 6.21
CA ILE A 15 -1.44 2.89 5.33
C ILE A 15 0.01 2.40 5.21
N GLY A 16 0.94 3.32 4.98
CA GLY A 16 2.35 2.99 4.82
C GLY A 16 2.95 2.35 6.07
N ASP A 17 2.58 2.81 7.27
CA ASP A 17 2.97 2.21 8.55
C ASP A 17 2.41 0.78 8.67
N ALA A 18 1.14 0.58 8.33
CA ALA A 18 0.54 -0.77 8.35
C ALA A 18 1.17 -1.72 7.32
N LEU A 19 1.55 -1.22 6.15
CA LEU A 19 2.28 -1.98 5.14
C LEU A 19 3.70 -2.30 5.60
N ALA A 20 4.37 -1.35 6.24
CA ALA A 20 5.71 -1.50 6.81
C ALA A 20 5.75 -2.55 7.93
N GLU A 21 4.78 -2.54 8.83
CA GLU A 21 4.64 -3.56 9.88
C GLU A 21 4.43 -4.96 9.29
N ALA A 22 3.50 -5.10 8.33
CA ALA A 22 3.25 -6.36 7.64
C ALA A 22 4.47 -6.86 6.83
N GLY A 23 5.20 -5.94 6.19
CA GLY A 23 6.45 -6.25 5.48
C GLY A 23 7.55 -6.73 6.43
N ALA A 24 7.74 -6.06 7.57
CA ALA A 24 8.73 -6.40 8.58
C ALA A 24 8.51 -7.80 9.18
N ALA A 25 7.26 -8.18 9.47
CA ALA A 25 6.92 -9.52 9.95
C ALA A 25 7.34 -10.63 8.96
N SER A 26 7.29 -10.36 7.65
CA SER A 26 7.72 -11.33 6.65
C SER A 26 9.24 -11.50 6.58
N LEU A 27 9.99 -10.43 6.82
CA LEU A 27 11.45 -10.41 6.82
C LEU A 27 12.02 -11.22 7.98
N THR A 28 11.26 -11.35 9.08
CA THR A 28 11.65 -12.09 10.27
C THR A 28 11.22 -13.57 10.28
N GLY A 29 10.55 -14.05 9.22
CA GLY A 29 10.32 -15.49 9.02
C GLY A 29 9.00 -15.88 8.34
N GLU A 30 8.04 -14.97 8.19
CA GLU A 30 6.69 -15.29 7.69
C GLU A 30 6.49 -15.01 6.19
N ARG A 31 7.52 -15.25 5.36
CA ARG A 31 7.45 -14.97 3.90
C ARG A 31 6.25 -15.59 3.20
N ALA A 32 5.78 -16.75 3.65
CA ALA A 32 4.62 -17.45 3.07
C ALA A 32 3.29 -16.68 3.24
N GLN A 33 3.20 -15.78 4.22
CA GLN A 33 2.00 -14.99 4.52
C GLN A 33 2.16 -13.51 4.17
N LEU A 34 3.29 -13.12 3.56
CA LEU A 34 3.61 -11.72 3.21
C LEU A 34 2.48 -11.05 2.43
N ALA A 35 2.02 -11.66 1.35
CA ALA A 35 1.00 -11.05 0.50
C ALA A 35 -0.37 -10.97 1.19
N GLU A 36 -0.69 -11.95 2.04
CA GLU A 36 -1.90 -11.90 2.86
C GLU A 36 -1.83 -10.76 3.87
N GLY A 37 -0.74 -10.67 4.64
CA GLY A 37 -0.53 -9.62 5.64
C GLY A 37 -0.58 -8.23 5.04
N LEU A 38 0.15 -7.98 3.93
CA LEU A 38 0.14 -6.69 3.24
C LEU A 38 -1.24 -6.30 2.73
N LEU A 39 -1.92 -7.22 2.03
CA LEU A 39 -3.23 -6.91 1.44
C LEU A 39 -4.28 -6.69 2.53
N ARG A 40 -4.26 -7.51 3.59
CA ARG A 40 -5.16 -7.37 4.74
C ARG A 40 -4.91 -6.04 5.45
N ALA A 41 -3.67 -5.70 5.75
CA ALA A 41 -3.28 -4.42 6.37
C ALA A 41 -3.78 -3.22 5.56
N ALA A 42 -3.57 -3.25 4.23
CA ALA A 42 -4.06 -2.20 3.33
C ALA A 42 -5.60 -2.09 3.38
N LEU A 43 -6.32 -3.20 3.19
CA LEU A 43 -7.78 -3.19 3.13
C LEU A 43 -8.41 -2.79 4.48
N THR A 44 -7.85 -3.22 5.61
CA THR A 44 -8.32 -2.82 6.94
C THR A 44 -8.27 -1.30 7.13
N LYS A 45 -7.23 -0.63 6.63
CA LYS A 45 -7.15 0.84 6.68
C LYS A 45 -8.20 1.52 5.81
N TRP A 46 -8.55 0.94 4.67
CA TRP A 46 -9.67 1.42 3.86
C TRP A 46 -11.02 1.23 4.53
N GLU A 47 -11.16 0.18 5.35
CA GLU A 47 -12.41 -0.07 6.07
C GLU A 47 -12.61 0.90 7.25
N ASP A 48 -11.55 1.54 7.76
CA ASP A 48 -11.64 2.55 8.82
C ASP A 48 -12.47 3.78 8.37
N PRO A 49 -13.62 4.07 9.03
CA PRO A 49 -14.46 5.22 8.71
C PRO A 49 -13.78 6.58 8.85
N GLN A 50 -12.72 6.70 9.66
CA GLN A 50 -11.97 7.96 9.84
C GLN A 50 -10.91 8.16 8.76
N ALA A 51 -10.28 7.08 8.29
CA ALA A 51 -9.27 7.12 7.24
C ALA A 51 -9.90 7.19 5.84
N ARG A 52 -10.99 6.46 5.61
CA ARG A 52 -11.61 6.29 4.28
C ARG A 52 -11.90 7.60 3.53
N PRO A 53 -12.49 8.65 4.14
CA PRO A 53 -12.74 9.91 3.42
C PRO A 53 -11.46 10.59 2.95
N GLN A 54 -10.40 10.52 3.75
CA GLN A 54 -9.10 11.11 3.44
C GLN A 54 -8.40 10.34 2.32
N LEU A 55 -8.46 9.01 2.37
CA LEU A 55 -7.94 8.14 1.32
C LEU A 55 -8.64 8.37 -0.01
N LEU A 56 -9.97 8.47 -0.02
CA LEU A 56 -10.74 8.80 -1.23
C LEU A 56 -10.35 10.19 -1.79
N GLY A 57 -10.14 11.18 -0.93
CA GLY A 57 -9.68 12.50 -1.33
C GLY A 57 -8.30 12.48 -1.97
N ALA A 58 -7.34 11.80 -1.34
CA ALA A 58 -5.99 11.63 -1.87
C ALA A 58 -5.99 10.90 -3.23
N PHE A 59 -6.82 9.86 -3.36
CA PHE A 59 -7.00 9.12 -4.61
C PHE A 59 -7.61 9.98 -5.72
N GLY A 60 -8.62 10.80 -5.42
CA GLY A 60 -9.23 11.69 -6.40
C GLY A 60 -8.20 12.65 -7.03
N ALA A 61 -7.26 13.15 -6.22
CA ALA A 61 -6.20 14.03 -6.69
C ALA A 61 -5.26 13.37 -7.71
N VAL A 62 -5.04 12.05 -7.61
CA VAL A 62 -4.15 11.30 -8.55
C VAL A 62 -4.63 11.41 -10.00
N PHE A 63 -5.94 11.40 -10.22
CA PHE A 63 -6.54 11.46 -11.56
C PHE A 63 -6.86 12.90 -12.01
N ALA A 64 -6.89 13.84 -11.07
CA ALA A 64 -7.28 15.22 -11.34
C ALA A 64 -6.11 16.08 -11.84
N ASP A 65 -4.91 15.89 -11.29
CA ASP A 65 -3.74 16.72 -11.61
C ASP A 65 -2.39 16.00 -11.41
N ASP A 66 -1.36 16.55 -12.06
CA ASP A 66 0.01 16.02 -12.03
C ASP A 66 0.63 16.06 -10.62
N GLN A 67 0.19 16.97 -9.75
CA GLN A 67 0.71 17.11 -8.39
C GLN A 67 0.19 15.98 -7.49
N GLY A 68 -1.08 15.58 -7.64
CA GLY A 68 -1.65 14.40 -7.00
C GLY A 68 -0.93 13.13 -7.45
N ALA A 69 -0.71 12.97 -8.76
CA ALA A 69 0.07 11.87 -9.30
C ALA A 69 1.52 11.84 -8.78
N ALA A 70 2.18 13.00 -8.68
CA ALA A 70 3.54 13.10 -8.14
C ALA A 70 3.61 12.72 -6.65
N ARG A 71 2.65 13.17 -5.83
CA ARG A 71 2.54 12.78 -4.42
C ARG A 71 2.32 11.28 -4.26
N MET A 72 1.49 10.68 -5.10
CA MET A 72 1.27 9.23 -5.06
C MET A 72 2.55 8.45 -5.43
N ARG A 73 3.29 8.93 -6.44
CA ARG A 73 4.57 8.35 -6.82
C ARG A 73 5.60 8.41 -5.69
N ASP A 74 5.68 9.56 -5.01
CA ASP A 74 6.51 9.78 -3.82
C ASP A 74 6.19 8.78 -2.70
N PHE A 75 4.91 8.64 -2.37
CA PHE A 75 4.42 7.67 -1.40
C PHE A 75 4.81 6.23 -1.77
N MET A 76 4.49 5.81 -3.01
CA MET A 76 4.71 4.44 -3.49
C MET A 76 6.18 4.04 -3.64
N SER A 77 7.10 5.00 -3.84
CA SER A 77 8.53 4.73 -4.13
C SER A 77 9.48 5.12 -3.00
N ARG A 78 9.03 5.91 -2.03
CA ARG A 78 9.88 6.36 -0.92
C ARG A 78 9.24 6.15 0.44
N GLN A 79 8.07 6.73 0.68
CA GLN A 79 7.53 6.80 2.05
C GLN A 79 7.29 5.41 2.66
N ILE A 80 6.67 4.50 1.90
CA ILE A 80 6.43 3.10 2.35
C ILE A 80 7.74 2.41 2.77
N PHE A 81 8.82 2.62 2.02
CA PHE A 81 10.10 1.96 2.27
C PHE A 81 10.89 2.59 3.42
N GLN A 82 10.77 3.91 3.59
CA GLN A 82 11.29 4.60 4.76
C GLN A 82 10.60 4.13 6.04
N GLN A 83 9.28 3.93 6.00
CA GLN A 83 8.50 3.38 7.12
C GLN A 83 8.87 1.92 7.39
N LEU A 84 9.10 1.11 6.35
CA LEU A 84 9.59 -0.26 6.50
C LEU A 84 10.98 -0.32 7.14
N ALA A 85 11.91 0.54 6.74
CA ALA A 85 13.21 0.61 7.37
C ALA A 85 13.10 1.02 8.85
N ALA A 86 12.24 2.01 9.15
CA ALA A 86 11.98 2.45 10.51
C ALA A 86 11.37 1.36 11.39
N SER A 87 10.44 0.54 10.87
CA SER A 87 9.83 -0.56 11.63
C SER A 87 10.81 -1.71 11.93
N LEU A 88 11.97 -1.72 11.27
CA LEU A 88 13.05 -2.68 11.45
C LEU A 88 14.24 -2.11 12.24
N ASP A 89 14.13 -0.88 12.77
CA ASP A 89 15.24 -0.14 13.38
C ASP A 89 16.47 0.00 12.46
N GLU A 90 16.24 0.07 11.14
CA GLU A 90 17.28 0.21 10.12
C GLU A 90 17.42 1.67 9.62
N PRO A 91 18.58 2.05 9.06
CA PRO A 91 18.72 3.31 8.34
C PRO A 91 17.70 3.40 7.19
N PRO A 92 17.20 4.62 6.85
CA PRO A 92 16.26 4.78 5.74
C PRO A 92 16.79 4.15 4.45
N LYS A 93 15.98 3.30 3.84
CA LYS A 93 16.25 2.67 2.55
C LYS A 93 15.29 3.19 1.50
N ASP A 94 15.77 3.30 0.26
CA ASP A 94 14.91 3.55 -0.88
C ASP A 94 14.28 2.25 -1.44
N PHE A 95 13.43 2.40 -2.45
CA PHE A 95 12.75 1.30 -3.11
C PHE A 95 13.70 0.25 -3.68
N ASP A 96 14.80 0.67 -4.30
CA ASP A 96 15.73 -0.24 -4.97
C ASP A 96 16.56 -1.02 -3.92
N GLU A 97 16.97 -0.35 -2.84
CA GLU A 97 17.67 -0.99 -1.72
C GLU A 97 16.79 -2.03 -1.00
N VAL A 98 15.50 -1.75 -0.81
CA VAL A 98 14.56 -2.73 -0.24
C VAL A 98 14.33 -3.88 -1.21
N ALA A 99 14.16 -3.61 -2.50
CA ALA A 99 13.98 -4.63 -3.52
C ALA A 99 15.17 -5.62 -3.56
N GLU A 100 16.39 -5.07 -3.50
CA GLU A 100 17.63 -5.86 -3.43
C GLU A 100 17.68 -6.71 -2.15
N ALA A 101 17.40 -6.11 -0.98
CA ALA A 101 17.41 -6.81 0.30
C ALA A 101 16.39 -7.95 0.36
N LEU A 102 15.24 -7.79 -0.30
CA LEU A 102 14.20 -8.83 -0.39
C LEU A 102 14.54 -9.92 -1.42
N GLY A 103 15.43 -9.62 -2.36
CA GLY A 103 15.70 -10.46 -3.54
C GLY A 103 14.54 -10.46 -4.53
N VAL A 104 13.79 -9.36 -4.61
CA VAL A 104 12.58 -9.22 -5.44
C VAL A 104 12.85 -8.22 -6.55
N PRO A 105 12.63 -8.57 -7.83
CA PRO A 105 12.79 -7.61 -8.92
C PRO A 105 11.88 -6.38 -8.70
N PRO A 106 12.37 -5.14 -8.88
CA PRO A 106 11.57 -3.93 -8.71
C PRO A 106 10.24 -3.94 -9.47
N MET A 107 10.23 -4.50 -10.69
CA MET A 107 9.02 -4.65 -11.50
C MET A 107 7.95 -5.54 -10.84
N ASN A 108 8.36 -6.55 -10.07
CA ASN A 108 7.44 -7.42 -9.36
C ASN A 108 6.79 -6.69 -8.18
N ILE A 109 7.53 -5.80 -7.50
CA ILE A 109 6.97 -4.94 -6.46
C ILE A 109 5.93 -3.99 -7.08
N ASN A 110 6.23 -3.40 -8.23
CA ASN A 110 5.26 -2.57 -8.97
C ASN A 110 4.01 -3.38 -9.37
N ALA A 111 4.16 -4.64 -9.78
CA ALA A 111 3.02 -5.51 -10.10
C ALA A 111 2.15 -5.81 -8.87
N ALA A 112 2.78 -6.03 -7.70
CA ALA A 112 2.06 -6.16 -6.43
C ALA A 112 1.32 -4.87 -6.05
N GLN A 113 1.97 -3.71 -6.16
CA GLN A 113 1.35 -2.41 -5.91
C GLN A 113 0.15 -2.17 -6.83
N ALA A 114 0.29 -2.45 -8.14
CA ALA A 114 -0.78 -2.32 -9.12
C ALA A 114 -1.98 -3.21 -8.78
N GLN A 115 -1.74 -4.44 -8.30
CA GLN A 115 -2.80 -5.36 -7.90
C GLN A 115 -3.59 -4.81 -6.68
N VAL A 116 -2.90 -4.34 -5.64
CA VAL A 116 -3.52 -3.73 -4.46
C VAL A 116 -4.31 -2.48 -4.85
N TRP A 117 -3.72 -1.62 -5.68
CA TRP A 117 -4.35 -0.40 -6.15
C TRP A 117 -5.60 -0.65 -7.00
N GLY A 118 -5.54 -1.60 -7.93
CA GLY A 118 -6.68 -1.98 -8.74
C GLY A 118 -7.86 -2.45 -7.90
N VAL A 119 -7.60 -3.27 -6.87
CA VAL A 119 -8.62 -3.70 -5.90
C VAL A 119 -9.20 -2.49 -5.17
N ALA A 120 -8.37 -1.58 -4.65
CA ALA A 120 -8.84 -0.41 -3.92
C ALA A 120 -9.71 0.51 -4.79
N VAL A 121 -9.32 0.74 -6.05
CA VAL A 121 -10.10 1.52 -7.01
C VAL A 121 -11.44 0.86 -7.29
N LEU A 122 -11.46 -0.42 -7.65
CA LEU A 122 -12.72 -1.10 -7.96
C LEU A 122 -13.66 -1.16 -6.75
N ARG A 123 -13.12 -1.44 -5.57
CA ARG A 123 -13.88 -1.65 -4.33
C ARG A 123 -14.37 -0.34 -3.71
N TYR A 124 -13.50 0.64 -3.52
CA TYR A 124 -13.79 1.83 -2.71
C TYR A 124 -14.15 3.07 -3.53
N VAL A 125 -13.56 3.21 -4.72
CA VAL A 125 -13.77 4.39 -5.59
C VAL A 125 -14.93 4.14 -6.54
N VAL A 126 -14.81 3.13 -7.40
CA VAL A 126 -15.82 2.77 -8.41
C VAL A 126 -17.02 2.09 -7.75
N LYS A 127 -16.78 1.32 -6.67
CA LYS A 127 -17.79 0.50 -5.98
C LYS A 127 -18.44 -0.51 -6.92
N LEU A 128 -17.61 -1.22 -7.69
CA LEU A 128 -18.03 -2.23 -8.65
C LEU A 128 -18.44 -3.52 -7.95
N GLU A 129 -19.61 -4.06 -8.26
CA GLU A 129 -20.05 -5.35 -7.72
C GLU A 129 -19.52 -6.54 -8.56
N PRO A 130 -19.20 -7.70 -7.93
CA PRO A 130 -19.41 -8.03 -6.51
C PRO A 130 -18.25 -7.64 -5.57
N ILE A 131 -17.14 -7.08 -6.08
CA ILE A 131 -15.94 -6.81 -5.27
C ILE A 131 -16.14 -5.70 -4.24
N ALA A 132 -17.10 -4.79 -4.46
CA ALA A 132 -17.45 -3.75 -3.50
C ALA A 132 -18.07 -4.31 -2.21
N SER A 133 -18.96 -5.30 -2.32
CA SER A 133 -19.69 -5.89 -1.19
C SER A 133 -19.06 -7.14 -0.59
N ALA A 134 -18.12 -7.80 -1.30
CA ALA A 134 -17.39 -8.94 -0.78
C ALA A 134 -16.73 -8.65 0.58
N SER A 135 -16.56 -9.65 1.43
CA SER A 135 -15.77 -9.51 2.65
C SER A 135 -14.28 -9.28 2.34
N VAL A 136 -13.56 -8.66 3.27
CA VAL A 136 -12.09 -8.52 3.14
C VAL A 136 -11.43 -9.88 2.98
N ASP A 137 -11.90 -10.90 3.71
CA ASP A 137 -11.37 -12.27 3.63
C ASP A 137 -11.52 -12.89 2.24
N GLU A 138 -12.67 -12.70 1.59
CA GLU A 138 -12.89 -13.20 0.22
C GLU A 138 -11.92 -12.53 -0.77
N VAL A 139 -11.73 -11.22 -0.66
CA VAL A 139 -10.81 -10.47 -1.54
C VAL A 139 -9.36 -10.89 -1.28
N VAL A 140 -8.97 -11.02 -0.01
CA VAL A 140 -7.63 -11.47 0.39
C VAL A 140 -7.36 -12.88 -0.15
N ALA A 141 -8.26 -13.83 0.12
CA ALA A 141 -8.11 -15.21 -0.35
C ALA A 141 -7.99 -15.31 -1.88
N LEU A 142 -8.69 -14.46 -2.62
CA LEU A 142 -8.65 -14.42 -4.08
C LEU A 142 -7.35 -13.80 -4.63
N VAL A 143 -6.90 -12.69 -4.04
CA VAL A 143 -5.87 -11.82 -4.64
C VAL A 143 -4.47 -12.11 -4.09
N SER A 144 -4.35 -12.48 -2.82
CA SER A 144 -3.06 -12.72 -2.18
C SER A 144 -2.17 -13.74 -2.90
N PRO A 145 -2.67 -14.88 -3.44
CA PRO A 145 -1.81 -15.81 -4.18
C PRO A 145 -1.12 -15.18 -5.40
N THR A 146 -1.79 -14.24 -6.08
CA THR A 146 -1.21 -13.54 -7.24
C THR A 146 -0.10 -12.58 -6.81
N ILE A 147 -0.32 -11.85 -5.72
CA ILE A 147 0.68 -10.94 -5.14
C ILE A 147 1.88 -11.74 -4.60
N GLN A 148 1.61 -12.87 -3.92
CA GLN A 148 2.62 -13.76 -3.38
C GLN A 148 3.57 -14.23 -4.49
N ARG A 149 3.02 -14.68 -5.63
CA ARG A 149 3.81 -15.06 -6.81
C ARG A 149 4.74 -13.94 -7.30
N TYR A 150 4.32 -12.68 -7.24
CA TYR A 150 5.21 -11.56 -7.60
C TYR A 150 6.36 -11.42 -6.60
N LEU A 151 6.05 -11.49 -5.30
CA LEU A 151 6.99 -11.16 -4.23
C LEU A 151 7.93 -12.31 -3.82
N VAL A 152 7.54 -13.58 -4.02
CA VAL A 152 8.37 -14.72 -3.60
C VAL A 152 8.62 -15.77 -4.69
N GLY A 153 7.94 -15.68 -5.83
CA GLY A 153 7.98 -16.69 -6.89
C GLY A 153 6.87 -17.72 -6.79
#